data_AF-A0A7C9M239-F1
#
_entry.id   AF-A0A7C9M239-F1
#
_cell.length_a   1.000
_cell.length_b   1.000
_cell.length_c   1.000
_cell.angle_alpha   90.00
_cell.angle_beta   90.00
_cell.angle_gamma   90.00
#
_symmetry.space_group_name_H-M   'P 1'
#
loop_
_entity.id
_entity.type
_entity.pdbx_description
1 polymer ?
#
loop_
_entity_poly.entity_id
_entity_poly.type
_entity_poly.pdbx_seq_one_letter_code
_entity_poly.pdbx_strand_id
1 'polypeptide(L)'
;MSEVEGTLQSLLGSLQSHFTDRLKSPFGGAFIVAWLAVNWKAILILAFSDTSIEARTFLTSSFYLTQSNVLWKPLAYACLGVLGYYAIATVFVAFYEVYGLMRRWVERKFDSYRWVDPTTYIATKKATNKQISELSELASDRMDRVEELQAAASLAEAGRKEAEGKLQLSVAEVAELADRYAGAQDSVISLRSSLAKAEKNESIADQKAAAAKTLALQLEEIAQRLSHLLETQLEPPLVSIATLKRPDQASDKLRQVEELKAIREKVSKSLANL
;
A
#
# COMPACT_ATOMS: atom_id res chain seq x y z
N MET A 1 -82.28 16.38 -65.20
CA MET A 1 -81.30 15.75 -64.28
C MET A 1 -81.06 16.60 -63.02
N SER A 2 -81.04 17.94 -63.12
CA SER A 2 -80.88 18.84 -61.96
C SER A 2 -81.93 18.70 -60.85
N GLU A 3 -83.21 18.47 -61.20
CA GLU A 3 -84.27 18.30 -60.19
C GLU A 3 -84.09 17.00 -59.37
N VAL A 4 -83.68 15.91 -60.02
CA VAL A 4 -83.44 14.62 -59.36
C VAL A 4 -82.27 14.74 -58.38
N GLU A 5 -81.19 15.41 -58.77
CA GLU A 5 -80.05 15.66 -57.87
C GLU A 5 -80.44 16.51 -56.66
N GLY A 6 -81.28 17.54 -56.84
CA GLY A 6 -81.80 18.36 -55.74
C GLY A 6 -82.68 17.58 -54.76
N THR A 7 -83.51 16.66 -55.26
CA THR A 7 -84.34 15.78 -54.40
C THR A 7 -83.48 14.79 -53.62
N LEU A 8 -82.43 14.21 -54.21
CA LEU A 8 -81.55 13.29 -53.51
C LEU A 8 -80.72 13.98 -52.42
N GLN A 9 -80.20 15.17 -52.71
CA GLN A 9 -79.44 15.94 -51.72
C GLN A 9 -80.30 16.39 -50.54
N SER A 10 -81.55 16.81 -50.79
CA SER A 10 -82.49 17.18 -49.71
C SER A 10 -82.90 15.98 -48.86
N LEU A 11 -83.11 14.81 -49.46
CA LEU A 11 -83.37 13.57 -48.73
C LEU A 11 -82.17 13.15 -47.87
N LEU A 12 -80.96 13.18 -48.42
CA LEU A 12 -79.74 12.88 -47.66
C LEU A 12 -79.52 13.85 -46.50
N GLY A 13 -79.72 15.15 -46.73
CA GLY A 13 -79.64 16.18 -45.69
C GLY A 13 -80.67 15.96 -44.58
N SER A 14 -81.91 15.62 -44.94
CA SER A 14 -82.97 15.31 -43.97
C SER A 14 -82.64 14.07 -43.13
N LEU A 15 -82.13 13.00 -43.75
CA LEU A 15 -81.71 11.79 -43.06
C LEU A 15 -80.55 12.09 -42.11
N GLN A 16 -79.51 12.79 -42.57
CA GLN A 16 -78.37 13.16 -41.75
C GLN A 16 -78.80 14.01 -40.54
N SER A 17 -79.70 14.96 -40.72
CA SER A 17 -80.23 15.78 -39.62
C SER A 17 -80.94 14.91 -38.57
N HIS A 18 -81.80 13.97 -38.98
CA HIS A 18 -82.48 13.06 -38.06
C HIS A 18 -81.53 12.10 -37.36
N PHE A 19 -80.50 11.60 -38.04
CA PHE A 19 -79.48 10.77 -37.42
C PHE A 19 -78.66 11.56 -36.40
N THR A 20 -78.22 12.77 -36.74
CA THR A 20 -77.46 13.62 -35.80
C THR A 20 -78.28 14.00 -34.58
N ASP A 21 -79.56 14.33 -34.72
CA ASP A 21 -80.42 14.65 -33.58
C ASP A 21 -80.68 13.45 -32.67
N ARG A 22 -80.79 12.23 -33.22
CA ARG A 22 -80.93 11.01 -32.42
C ARG A 22 -79.61 10.57 -31.79
N LEU A 23 -78.47 10.83 -32.44
CA LEU A 23 -77.14 10.57 -31.90
C LEU A 23 -76.76 11.58 -30.79
N LYS A 24 -77.33 12.80 -30.79
CA LYS A 24 -77.19 13.76 -29.69
C LYS A 24 -77.83 13.27 -28.40
N SER A 25 -78.85 12.40 -28.48
CA SER A 25 -79.39 11.76 -27.29
C SER A 25 -78.37 10.74 -26.76
N PRO A 26 -77.91 10.86 -25.49
CA PRO A 26 -76.95 9.93 -24.92
C PRO A 26 -77.47 8.48 -24.95
N PHE A 27 -78.78 8.30 -24.83
CA PHE A 27 -79.42 6.99 -24.95
C PHE A 27 -79.49 6.49 -26.40
N GLY A 28 -79.86 7.36 -27.33
CA GLY A 28 -79.97 7.00 -28.75
C GLY A 28 -78.62 6.57 -29.34
N GLY A 29 -77.57 7.32 -29.03
CA GLY A 29 -76.19 6.96 -29.38
C GLY A 29 -75.75 5.64 -28.74
N ALA A 30 -75.95 5.49 -27.43
CA ALA A 30 -75.60 4.25 -26.71
C ALA A 30 -76.34 3.02 -27.28
N PHE A 31 -77.62 3.17 -27.64
CA PHE A 31 -78.40 2.10 -28.25
C PHE A 31 -77.89 1.71 -29.63
N ILE A 32 -77.56 2.66 -30.49
CA ILE A 32 -77.01 2.37 -31.83
C ILE A 32 -75.66 1.64 -31.70
N VAL A 33 -74.78 2.12 -30.83
CA VAL A 33 -73.48 1.48 -30.60
C VAL A 33 -73.66 0.07 -30.01
N ALA A 34 -74.52 -0.10 -29.01
CA ALA A 34 -74.84 -1.40 -28.43
C ALA A 34 -75.46 -2.34 -29.47
N TRP A 35 -76.31 -1.82 -30.36
CA TRP A 35 -76.94 -2.60 -31.42
C TRP A 35 -75.91 -3.12 -32.42
N LEU A 36 -75.01 -2.25 -32.88
CA LEU A 36 -73.89 -2.64 -33.74
C LEU A 36 -72.98 -3.65 -33.04
N ALA A 37 -72.67 -3.44 -31.75
CA ALA A 37 -71.83 -4.33 -30.95
C ALA A 37 -72.45 -5.71 -30.69
N VAL A 38 -73.79 -5.82 -30.62
CA VAL A 38 -74.48 -7.11 -30.44
C VAL A 38 -74.67 -7.82 -31.79
N ASN A 39 -74.98 -7.06 -32.85
CA ASN A 39 -75.34 -7.59 -34.16
C ASN A 39 -74.17 -7.60 -35.17
N TRP A 40 -72.94 -7.35 -34.73
CA TRP A 40 -71.76 -7.28 -35.61
C TRP A 40 -71.57 -8.54 -36.47
N LYS A 41 -71.85 -9.73 -35.93
CA LYS A 41 -71.76 -10.99 -36.68
C LYS A 41 -72.74 -11.03 -37.86
N ALA A 42 -73.96 -10.54 -37.67
CA ALA A 42 -74.96 -10.46 -38.74
C ALA A 42 -74.49 -9.51 -39.85
N ILE A 43 -73.94 -8.36 -39.47
CA ILE A 43 -73.39 -7.38 -40.41
C ILE A 43 -72.24 -8.00 -41.22
N LEU A 44 -71.31 -8.70 -40.56
CA LEU A 44 -70.19 -9.35 -41.24
C LEU A 44 -70.65 -10.48 -42.17
N ILE A 45 -71.62 -11.31 -41.76
CA ILE A 45 -72.15 -12.38 -42.61
C ILE A 45 -72.85 -11.79 -43.84
N LEU A 46 -73.64 -10.72 -43.67
CA LEU A 46 -74.32 -10.06 -44.78
C LEU A 46 -73.33 -9.41 -45.76
N ALA A 47 -72.29 -8.75 -45.24
CA ALA A 47 -71.33 -8.00 -46.04
C ALA A 47 -70.25 -8.87 -46.71
N PHE A 48 -69.75 -9.91 -46.03
CA PHE A 48 -68.54 -10.63 -46.43
C PHE A 48 -68.72 -12.13 -46.69
N SER A 49 -69.92 -12.70 -46.52
CA SER A 49 -70.11 -14.13 -46.81
C SER A 49 -70.25 -14.38 -48.31
N ASP A 50 -69.49 -15.35 -48.82
CA ASP A 50 -69.56 -15.86 -50.20
C ASP A 50 -70.79 -16.75 -50.48
N THR A 51 -71.69 -16.91 -49.51
CA THR A 51 -72.90 -17.73 -49.67
C THR A 51 -73.96 -17.03 -50.53
N SER A 52 -74.88 -17.81 -51.11
CA SER A 52 -76.00 -17.25 -51.88
C SER A 52 -76.81 -16.28 -51.00
N ILE A 53 -77.42 -15.27 -51.61
CA ILE A 53 -78.19 -14.24 -50.88
C ILE A 53 -79.29 -14.90 -50.03
N GLU A 54 -79.94 -15.93 -50.55
CA GLU A 54 -80.96 -16.73 -49.86
C GLU A 54 -80.41 -17.45 -48.62
N ALA A 55 -79.22 -18.04 -48.73
CA ALA A 55 -78.57 -18.69 -47.59
C ALA A 55 -78.16 -17.66 -46.52
N ARG A 56 -77.65 -16.49 -46.93
CA ARG A 56 -77.29 -15.39 -46.01
C ARG A 56 -78.49 -14.85 -45.24
N THR A 57 -79.61 -14.60 -45.92
CA THR A 57 -80.82 -14.10 -45.28
C THR A 57 -81.44 -15.14 -44.36
N PHE A 58 -81.45 -16.42 -44.75
CA PHE A 58 -81.92 -17.51 -43.91
C PHE A 58 -81.08 -17.68 -42.63
N LEU A 59 -79.75 -17.67 -42.75
CA LEU A 59 -78.85 -17.76 -41.60
C LEU A 59 -78.97 -16.54 -40.68
N THR A 60 -79.06 -15.34 -41.25
CA THR A 60 -79.17 -14.10 -40.49
C THR A 60 -80.50 -14.00 -39.75
N SER A 61 -81.61 -14.33 -40.42
CA SER A 61 -82.95 -14.30 -39.82
C SER A 61 -83.12 -15.33 -38.71
N SER A 62 -82.64 -16.56 -38.90
CA SER A 62 -82.83 -17.66 -37.96
C SER A 62 -82.00 -17.51 -36.68
N PHE A 63 -80.76 -17.03 -36.78
CA PHE A 63 -79.82 -17.05 -35.65
C PHE A 63 -79.53 -15.68 -35.05
N TYR A 64 -79.60 -14.62 -35.85
CA TYR A 64 -79.13 -13.30 -35.43
C TYR A 64 -80.26 -12.27 -35.28
N LEU A 65 -81.32 -12.35 -36.10
CA LEU A 65 -82.45 -11.40 -36.05
C LEU A 65 -83.57 -11.79 -35.07
N THR A 66 -83.30 -12.65 -34.08
CA THR A 66 -84.25 -12.92 -33.02
C THR A 66 -84.60 -11.62 -32.27
N GLN A 67 -85.87 -11.43 -31.88
CA GLN A 67 -86.34 -10.22 -31.18
C GLN A 67 -85.47 -9.86 -29.96
N SER A 68 -84.95 -10.86 -29.25
CA SER A 68 -84.01 -10.65 -28.14
C SER A 68 -82.69 -9.99 -28.56
N ASN A 69 -82.09 -10.42 -29.68
CA ASN A 69 -80.81 -9.92 -30.17
C ASN A 69 -80.93 -8.54 -30.84
N VAL A 70 -82.06 -8.29 -31.52
CA VAL A 70 -82.28 -7.05 -32.26
C VAL A 70 -82.69 -5.91 -31.33
N LEU A 71 -83.51 -6.18 -30.31
CA LEU A 71 -84.09 -5.13 -29.47
C LEU A 71 -83.60 -5.21 -28.02
N TRP A 72 -83.88 -6.31 -27.33
CA TRP A 72 -83.73 -6.39 -25.87
C TRP A 72 -82.28 -6.34 -25.40
N LYS A 73 -81.37 -7.08 -26.05
CA LYS A 73 -79.93 -7.08 -25.68
C LYS A 73 -79.28 -5.70 -25.91
N PRO A 74 -79.41 -5.07 -27.09
CA PRO A 74 -78.93 -3.70 -27.30
C PRO A 74 -79.53 -2.70 -26.33
N LEU A 75 -80.83 -2.81 -26.03
CA LEU A 75 -81.51 -1.94 -25.06
C LEU A 75 -80.92 -2.11 -23.65
N ALA A 76 -80.71 -3.35 -23.20
CA ALA A 76 -80.12 -3.63 -21.90
C ALA A 76 -78.70 -3.06 -21.78
N TYR A 77 -77.86 -3.24 -22.81
CA TYR A 77 -76.51 -2.67 -22.83
C TYR A 77 -76.52 -1.14 -22.93
N ALA A 78 -77.46 -0.54 -23.65
CA ALA A 78 -77.60 0.91 -23.71
C ALA A 78 -77.98 1.48 -22.34
N CYS A 79 -78.96 0.89 -21.65
CA CYS A 79 -79.32 1.25 -20.28
C CYS A 79 -78.13 1.10 -19.33
N LEU A 80 -77.44 -0.04 -19.38
CA LEU A 80 -76.26 -0.28 -18.55
C LEU A 80 -75.14 0.73 -18.85
N GLY A 81 -74.90 1.05 -20.11
CA GLY A 81 -73.89 2.00 -20.54
C GLY A 81 -74.19 3.42 -20.08
N VAL A 82 -75.45 3.87 -20.19
CA VAL A 82 -75.88 5.18 -19.70
C VAL A 82 -75.78 5.26 -18.17
N LEU A 83 -76.26 4.24 -17.45
CA LEU A 83 -76.14 4.17 -15.99
C LEU A 83 -74.67 4.14 -15.55
N GLY A 84 -73.84 3.35 -16.23
CA GLY A 84 -72.40 3.27 -15.98
C GLY A 84 -71.70 4.59 -16.23
N TYR A 85 -72.03 5.30 -17.31
CA TYR A 85 -71.51 6.63 -17.59
C TYR A 85 -71.85 7.63 -16.47
N TYR A 86 -73.11 7.69 -16.03
CA TYR A 86 -73.51 8.58 -14.94
C TYR A 86 -72.85 8.20 -13.61
N ALA A 87 -72.71 6.90 -13.31
CA ALA A 87 -72.01 6.44 -12.11
C ALA A 87 -70.54 6.88 -12.13
N ILE A 88 -69.84 6.67 -13.24
CA ILE A 88 -68.44 7.09 -13.41
C ILE A 88 -68.32 8.61 -13.31
N ALA A 89 -69.19 9.37 -14.01
CA ALA A 89 -69.19 10.83 -13.95
C ALA A 89 -69.39 11.34 -12.52
N THR A 90 -70.29 10.72 -11.75
CA THR A 90 -70.53 11.05 -10.35
C THR A 90 -69.30 10.78 -9.48
N VAL A 91 -68.61 9.66 -9.69
CA VAL A 91 -67.35 9.35 -9.01
C VAL A 91 -66.27 10.39 -9.32
N PHE A 92 -66.15 10.82 -10.58
CA PHE A 92 -65.21 11.87 -10.96
C PHE A 92 -65.53 13.20 -10.28
N VAL A 93 -66.80 13.62 -10.25
CA VAL A 93 -67.22 14.84 -9.56
C VAL A 93 -66.88 14.76 -8.06
N ALA A 94 -67.20 13.65 -7.40
CA ALA A 94 -66.85 13.43 -6.00
C ALA A 94 -65.33 13.49 -5.77
N PHE A 95 -64.52 12.92 -6.67
CA PHE A 95 -63.07 13.01 -6.60
C PHE A 95 -62.57 14.45 -6.73
N TYR A 96 -63.12 15.24 -7.65
CA TYR A 96 -62.79 16.66 -7.81
C TYR A 96 -63.14 17.48 -6.56
N GLU A 97 -64.27 17.21 -5.92
CA GLU A 97 -64.66 17.87 -4.67
C GLU A 97 -63.70 17.54 -3.53
N VAL A 98 -63.34 16.26 -3.37
CA VAL A 98 -62.35 15.80 -2.36
C VAL A 98 -60.99 16.44 -2.62
N TYR A 99 -60.54 16.49 -3.87
CA TYR A 99 -59.31 17.18 -4.26
C TYR A 99 -59.36 18.67 -3.89
N GLY A 100 -60.49 19.34 -4.15
CA GLY A 100 -60.71 20.73 -3.76
C GLY A 100 -60.63 20.96 -2.25
N LEU A 101 -61.19 20.06 -1.44
CA LEU A 101 -61.10 20.11 0.02
C LEU A 101 -59.67 19.89 0.51
N MET A 102 -58.97 18.90 -0.06
CA MET A 102 -57.58 18.62 0.25
C MET A 102 -56.70 19.83 -0.09
N ARG A 103 -56.89 20.43 -1.26
CA ARG A 103 -56.18 21.65 -1.66
C ARG A 103 -56.40 22.78 -0.65
N ARG A 104 -57.65 23.06 -0.25
CA ARG A 104 -57.94 24.09 0.77
C ARG A 104 -57.32 23.75 2.13
N TRP A 105 -57.19 22.47 2.48
CA TRP A 105 -56.53 22.06 3.71
C TRP A 105 -55.02 22.28 3.63
N VAL A 106 -54.40 21.92 2.50
CA VAL A 106 -52.99 22.15 2.21
C VAL A 106 -52.67 23.64 2.18
N GLU A 107 -53.45 24.46 1.48
CA GLU A 107 -53.28 25.92 1.43
C GLU A 107 -53.35 26.52 2.85
N ARG A 108 -54.35 26.12 3.67
CA ARG A 108 -54.41 26.57 5.07
C ARG A 108 -53.18 26.17 5.90
N LYS A 109 -52.65 24.97 5.68
CA LYS A 109 -51.41 24.54 6.35
C LYS A 109 -50.20 25.33 5.85
N PHE A 110 -50.03 25.49 4.54
CA PHE A 110 -48.90 26.22 3.98
C PHE A 110 -48.95 27.71 4.32
N ASP A 111 -50.11 28.34 4.28
CA ASP A 111 -50.27 29.73 4.73
C ASP A 111 -49.95 29.84 6.22
N SER A 112 -50.36 28.89 7.07
CA SER A 112 -49.94 28.94 8.48
C SER A 112 -48.42 28.88 8.69
N TYR A 113 -47.65 28.30 7.75
CA TYR A 113 -46.18 28.28 7.79
C TYR A 113 -45.54 29.48 7.10
N ARG A 114 -46.18 30.07 6.09
CA ARG A 114 -45.62 31.17 5.30
C ARG A 114 -45.66 32.50 6.04
N TRP A 115 -46.60 32.68 6.97
CA TRP A 115 -46.71 33.88 7.79
C TRP A 115 -45.95 33.69 9.10
N VAL A 116 -44.62 33.56 9.02
CA VAL A 116 -43.78 33.84 10.19
C VAL A 116 -43.98 35.32 10.47
N ASP A 117 -44.55 35.65 11.63
CA ASP A 117 -44.73 37.03 12.07
C ASP A 117 -43.40 37.79 11.82
N PRO A 118 -43.43 38.95 11.11
CA PRO A 118 -42.24 39.72 10.81
C PRO A 118 -41.35 39.96 12.04
N THR A 119 -41.95 40.08 13.22
CA THR A 119 -41.23 40.25 14.49
C THR A 119 -40.40 39.01 14.84
N THR A 120 -40.96 37.82 14.73
CA THR A 120 -40.28 36.53 14.96
C THR A 120 -39.18 36.30 13.93
N TYR A 121 -39.41 36.69 12.67
CA TYR A 121 -38.39 36.63 11.62
C TYR A 121 -37.22 37.56 11.91
N ILE A 122 -37.48 38.81 12.31
CA ILE A 122 -36.42 39.77 12.68
C ILE A 122 -35.66 39.29 13.91
N ALA A 123 -36.36 38.73 14.92
CA ALA A 123 -35.74 38.21 16.13
C ALA A 123 -34.82 37.01 15.85
N THR A 124 -35.30 36.04 15.05
CA THR A 124 -34.50 34.87 14.65
C THR A 124 -33.31 35.29 13.79
N LYS A 125 -33.50 36.19 12.81
CA LYS A 125 -32.40 36.74 12.02
C LYS A 125 -31.35 37.45 12.88
N LYS A 126 -31.77 38.24 13.87
CA LYS A 126 -30.85 38.90 14.81
C LYS A 126 -30.08 37.88 15.65
N ALA A 127 -30.74 36.83 16.14
CA ALA A 127 -30.11 35.76 16.89
C ALA A 127 -29.09 34.98 16.04
N THR A 128 -29.45 34.63 14.80
CA THR A 128 -28.56 33.95 13.86
C THR A 128 -27.36 34.83 13.50
N ASN A 129 -27.57 36.11 13.22
CA ASN A 129 -26.46 37.04 12.96
C ASN A 129 -25.51 37.17 14.15
N LYS A 130 -26.05 37.15 15.38
CA LYS A 130 -25.23 37.14 16.60
C LYS A 130 -24.40 35.87 16.72
N GLN A 131 -24.99 34.71 16.45
CA GLN A 131 -24.26 33.44 16.42
C GLN A 131 -23.16 33.43 15.35
N ILE A 132 -23.44 33.97 14.17
CA ILE A 132 -22.45 34.09 13.09
C ILE A 132 -21.30 35.00 13.51
N SER A 133 -21.58 36.14 14.16
CA SER A 133 -20.51 37.02 14.64
C SER A 133 -19.67 36.36 15.74
N GLU A 134 -20.29 35.68 16.70
CA GLU A 134 -19.61 34.94 17.77
C GLU A 134 -18.71 33.82 17.19
N LEU A 135 -19.22 33.08 16.19
CA LEU A 135 -18.44 32.05 15.50
C LEU A 135 -17.30 32.64 14.66
N SER A 136 -17.52 33.79 14.02
CA SER A 136 -16.48 34.49 13.25
C SER A 136 -15.35 35.00 14.14
N GLU A 137 -15.67 35.52 15.32
CA GLU A 137 -14.69 35.96 16.31
C GLU A 137 -13.87 34.77 16.85
N LEU A 138 -14.55 33.67 17.22
CA LEU A 138 -13.88 32.44 17.66
C LEU A 138 -12.99 31.83 16.55
N ALA A 139 -13.41 31.92 15.29
CA ALA A 139 -12.62 31.46 14.16
C ALA A 139 -11.36 32.31 13.98
N SER A 140 -11.47 33.64 14.12
CA SER A 140 -10.32 34.55 14.07
C SER A 140 -9.30 34.24 15.16
N ASP A 141 -9.75 34.12 16.42
CA ASP A 141 -8.89 33.79 17.56
C ASP A 141 -8.16 32.45 17.37
N ARG A 142 -8.85 31.45 16.82
CA ARG A 142 -8.22 30.16 16.50
C ARG A 142 -7.21 30.25 15.36
N MET A 143 -7.45 31.10 14.36
CA MET A 143 -6.48 31.32 13.28
C MET A 143 -5.20 31.97 13.82
N ASP A 144 -5.33 32.98 14.66
CA ASP A 144 -4.19 33.65 15.32
C ASP A 144 -3.39 32.64 16.16
N ARG A 145 -4.08 31.76 16.90
CA ARG A 145 -3.42 30.72 17.69
C ARG A 145 -2.71 29.67 16.84
N VAL A 146 -3.26 29.33 15.66
CA VAL A 146 -2.60 28.41 14.72
C VAL A 146 -1.34 29.06 14.14
N GLU A 147 -1.38 30.35 13.81
CA GLU A 147 -0.22 31.10 13.34
C GLU A 147 0.89 31.16 14.40
N GLU A 148 0.54 31.44 15.65
CA GLU A 148 1.49 31.42 16.78
C GLU A 148 2.12 30.03 16.98
N LEU A 149 1.33 28.96 16.91
CA LEU A 149 1.82 27.59 17.04
C LEU A 149 2.71 27.18 15.85
N GLN A 150 2.39 27.61 14.64
CA GLN A 150 3.22 27.37 13.46
C GLN A 150 4.56 28.11 13.57
N ALA A 151 4.55 29.37 14.04
CA ALA A 151 5.77 30.12 14.32
C ALA A 151 6.63 29.41 15.38
N ALA A 152 6.03 28.98 16.49
CA ALA A 152 6.73 28.24 17.54
C ALA A 152 7.30 26.90 17.04
N ALA A 153 6.56 26.16 16.20
CA ALA A 153 7.02 24.91 15.60
C ALA A 153 8.22 25.14 14.67
N SER A 154 8.19 26.20 13.87
CA SER A 154 9.31 26.54 12.96
C SER A 154 10.58 26.90 13.74
N LEU A 155 10.46 27.62 14.86
CA LEU A 155 11.58 27.93 15.76
C LEU A 155 12.13 26.66 16.42
N ALA A 156 11.26 25.76 16.88
CA ALA A 156 11.66 24.49 17.46
C ALA A 156 12.38 23.59 16.44
N GLU A 157 11.91 23.55 15.19
CA GLU A 157 12.55 22.79 14.11
C GLU A 157 13.94 23.36 13.78
N ALA A 158 14.09 24.69 13.74
CA ALA A 158 15.37 25.34 13.56
C ALA A 158 16.35 24.99 14.69
N GLY A 159 15.89 25.05 15.95
CA GLY A 159 16.70 24.66 17.12
C GLY A 159 17.10 23.18 17.09
N ARG A 160 16.21 22.29 16.62
CA ARG A 160 16.52 20.88 16.45
C ARG A 160 17.60 20.65 15.39
N LYS A 161 17.51 21.31 14.23
CA LYS A 161 18.54 21.22 13.18
C LYS A 161 19.90 21.73 13.67
N GLU A 162 19.92 22.80 14.45
CA GLU A 162 21.15 23.30 15.07
C GLU A 162 21.75 22.28 16.06
N ALA A 163 20.92 21.68 16.91
CA ALA A 163 21.35 20.65 17.86
C ALA A 163 21.85 19.38 17.14
N GLU A 164 21.17 18.94 16.09
CA GLU A 164 21.60 17.81 15.25
C GLU A 164 22.95 18.11 14.57
N GLY A 165 23.15 19.33 14.07
CA GLY A 165 24.44 19.76 13.52
C GLY A 165 25.57 19.73 14.56
N LYS A 166 25.32 20.23 15.78
CA LYS A 166 26.29 20.15 16.89
C LYS A 166 26.60 18.70 17.29
N LEU A 167 25.59 17.85 17.31
CA LEU A 167 25.76 16.43 17.61
C LEU A 167 26.63 15.75 16.55
N GLN A 168 26.37 15.99 15.25
CA GLN A 168 27.19 15.46 14.16
C GLN A 168 28.65 15.89 14.27
N LEU A 169 28.91 17.16 14.60
CA LEU A 169 30.26 17.65 14.86
C LEU A 169 30.92 16.92 16.03
N SER A 170 30.21 16.79 17.17
CA SER A 170 30.76 16.06 18.33
C SER A 170 31.02 14.58 18.04
N VAL A 171 30.16 13.93 17.23
CA VAL A 171 30.36 12.53 16.81
C VAL A 171 31.58 12.43 15.90
N ALA A 172 31.78 13.38 14.99
CA ALA A 172 32.98 13.43 14.14
C ALA A 172 34.26 13.64 14.96
N GLU A 173 34.24 14.54 15.96
CA GLU A 173 35.36 14.75 16.89
C GLU A 173 35.68 13.47 17.68
N VAL A 174 34.67 12.77 18.19
CA VAL A 174 34.85 11.49 18.90
C VAL A 174 35.42 10.41 17.96
N ALA A 175 34.98 10.35 16.71
CA ALA A 175 35.53 9.43 15.72
C ALA A 175 37.00 9.73 15.43
N GLU A 176 37.37 11.00 15.25
CA GLU A 176 38.77 11.41 15.05
C GLU A 176 39.64 11.06 16.27
N LEU A 177 39.13 11.26 17.48
CA LEU A 177 39.83 10.86 18.72
C LEU A 177 39.99 9.34 18.82
N ALA A 178 39.00 8.56 18.40
CA ALA A 178 39.07 7.11 18.39
C ALA A 178 40.14 6.61 17.40
N ASP A 179 40.22 7.19 16.20
CA ASP A 179 41.27 6.88 15.22
C ASP A 179 42.66 7.24 15.73
N ARG A 180 42.81 8.41 16.37
CA ARG A 180 44.07 8.81 17.03
C ARG A 180 44.46 7.85 18.14
N TYR A 181 43.49 7.38 18.95
CA TYR A 181 43.74 6.42 20.02
C TYR A 181 44.17 5.05 19.45
N ALA A 182 43.52 4.56 18.39
CA ALA A 182 43.90 3.33 17.72
C ALA A 182 45.34 3.41 17.17
N GLY A 183 45.69 4.50 16.47
CA GLY A 183 47.06 4.72 15.99
C GLY A 183 48.10 4.84 17.12
N ALA A 184 47.75 5.47 18.24
CA ALA A 184 48.59 5.51 19.43
C ALA A 184 48.76 4.12 20.07
N GLN A 185 47.69 3.32 20.13
CA GLN A 185 47.72 1.95 20.63
C GLN A 185 48.62 1.05 19.77
N ASP A 186 48.52 1.15 18.44
CA ASP A 186 49.43 0.45 17.51
C ASP A 186 50.89 0.86 17.71
N SER A 187 51.13 2.15 17.96
CA SER A 187 52.45 2.67 18.30
C SER A 187 52.95 2.07 19.62
N VAL A 188 52.11 1.96 20.65
CA VAL A 188 52.46 1.31 21.92
C VAL A 188 52.74 -0.18 21.73
N ILE A 189 51.94 -0.89 20.92
CA ILE A 189 52.15 -2.32 20.61
C ILE A 189 53.48 -2.51 19.87
N SER A 190 53.78 -1.69 18.88
CA SER A 190 55.04 -1.76 18.13
C SER A 190 56.24 -1.44 19.03
N LEU A 191 56.15 -0.42 19.90
CA LEU A 191 57.16 -0.10 20.90
C LEU A 191 57.37 -1.26 21.89
N ARG A 192 56.30 -1.83 22.45
CA ARG A 192 56.39 -3.02 23.32
C ARG A 192 57.06 -4.19 22.60
N SER A 193 56.73 -4.43 21.32
CA SER A 193 57.37 -5.48 20.54
C SER A 193 58.87 -5.21 20.30
N SER A 194 59.25 -3.94 20.11
CA SER A 194 60.64 -3.53 19.94
C SER A 194 61.43 -3.63 21.26
N LEU A 195 60.79 -3.29 22.38
CA LEU A 195 61.35 -3.40 23.72
C LEU A 195 61.54 -4.87 24.11
N ALA A 196 60.54 -5.73 23.86
CA ALA A 196 60.69 -7.18 24.07
C ALA A 196 61.82 -7.79 23.22
N LYS A 197 62.04 -7.28 22.00
CA LYS A 197 63.21 -7.67 21.18
C LYS A 197 64.52 -7.18 21.80
N ALA A 198 64.56 -5.97 22.34
CA ALA A 198 65.72 -5.42 23.02
C ALA A 198 66.05 -6.19 24.31
N GLU A 199 65.06 -6.47 25.16
CA GLU A 199 65.21 -7.30 26.36
C GLU A 199 65.68 -8.71 26.02
N LYS A 200 65.15 -9.31 24.94
CA LYS A 200 65.64 -10.61 24.47
C LYS A 200 67.10 -10.53 24.03
N ASN A 201 67.51 -9.45 23.36
CA ASN A 201 68.90 -9.25 22.97
C ASN A 201 69.82 -9.00 24.19
N GLU A 202 69.33 -8.31 25.22
CA GLU A 202 70.03 -8.11 26.49
C GLU A 202 70.16 -9.43 27.25
N SER A 203 69.10 -10.23 27.35
CA SER A 203 69.16 -11.59 27.90
C SER A 203 70.14 -12.49 27.13
N ILE A 204 70.20 -12.36 25.80
CA ILE A 204 71.21 -13.05 24.99
C ILE A 204 72.62 -12.51 25.30
N ALA A 205 72.78 -11.21 25.54
CA ALA A 205 74.06 -10.62 25.94
C ALA A 205 74.49 -11.12 27.33
N ASP A 206 73.57 -11.19 28.29
CA ASP A 206 73.81 -11.74 29.64
C ASP A 206 74.12 -13.24 29.59
N GLN A 207 73.40 -14.01 28.76
CA GLN A 207 73.70 -15.43 28.51
C GLN A 207 75.07 -15.61 27.86
N LYS A 208 75.45 -14.73 26.92
CA LYS A 208 76.79 -14.72 26.32
C LYS A 208 77.87 -14.34 27.33
N ALA A 209 77.62 -13.38 28.21
CA ALA A 209 78.53 -12.98 29.27
C ALA A 209 78.70 -14.09 30.32
N ALA A 210 77.60 -14.75 30.71
CA ALA A 210 77.63 -15.92 31.58
C ALA A 210 78.40 -17.07 30.92
N ALA A 211 78.10 -17.39 29.66
CA ALA A 211 78.81 -18.42 28.91
C ALA A 211 80.31 -18.11 28.76
N ALA A 212 80.70 -16.86 28.50
CA ALA A 212 82.09 -16.43 28.45
C ALA A 212 82.79 -16.61 29.81
N LYS A 213 82.08 -16.35 30.92
CA LYS A 213 82.59 -16.59 32.27
C LYS A 213 82.78 -18.07 32.57
N THR A 214 81.84 -18.94 32.14
CA THR A 214 81.99 -20.39 32.26
C THR A 214 83.14 -20.91 31.40
N LEU A 215 83.31 -20.36 30.20
CA LEU A 215 84.38 -20.71 29.28
C LEU A 215 85.75 -20.26 29.82
N ALA A 216 85.82 -19.09 30.44
CA ALA A 216 87.02 -18.62 31.15
C ALA A 216 87.38 -19.54 32.33
N LEU A 217 86.38 -19.95 33.14
CA LEU A 217 86.59 -20.92 34.23
C LEU A 217 87.03 -22.30 33.70
N GLN A 218 86.47 -22.76 32.58
CA GLN A 218 86.88 -24.01 31.95
C GLN A 218 88.29 -23.93 31.37
N LEU A 219 88.68 -22.80 30.76
CA LEU A 219 90.04 -22.56 30.30
C LEU A 219 91.03 -22.52 31.47
N GLU A 220 90.64 -21.94 32.60
CA GLU A 220 91.44 -21.92 33.82
C GLU A 220 91.56 -23.32 34.44
N GLU A 221 90.47 -24.11 34.47
CA GLU A 221 90.51 -25.50 34.91
C GLU A 221 91.38 -26.38 33.98
N ILE A 222 91.31 -26.17 32.67
CA ILE A 222 92.15 -26.87 31.68
C ILE A 222 93.62 -26.44 31.84
N ALA A 223 93.89 -25.15 32.08
CA ALA A 223 95.25 -24.67 32.35
C ALA A 223 95.81 -25.28 33.64
N GLN A 224 94.99 -25.39 34.69
CA GLN A 224 95.36 -26.04 35.96
C GLN A 224 95.55 -27.56 35.81
N ARG A 225 94.72 -28.23 35.01
CA ARG A 225 94.90 -29.67 34.70
C ARG A 225 96.13 -29.91 33.84
N LEU A 226 96.44 -29.00 32.91
CA LEU A 226 97.65 -29.08 32.10
C LEU A 226 98.90 -28.78 32.94
N SER A 227 98.87 -27.82 33.86
CA SER A 227 99.97 -27.59 34.80
C SER A 227 100.17 -28.80 35.72
N HIS A 228 99.08 -29.37 36.23
CA HIS A 228 99.13 -30.59 37.05
C HIS A 228 99.66 -31.80 36.25
N LEU A 229 99.25 -31.99 34.99
CA LEU A 229 99.76 -33.07 34.13
C LEU A 229 101.21 -32.85 33.70
N LEU A 230 101.66 -31.60 33.55
CA LEU A 230 103.07 -31.27 33.33
C LEU A 230 103.92 -31.49 34.59
N GLU A 231 103.36 -31.29 35.79
CA GLU A 231 104.03 -31.58 37.06
C GLU A 231 104.00 -33.07 37.46
N THR A 232 103.05 -33.88 36.97
CA THR A 232 102.97 -35.33 37.30
C THR A 232 103.65 -36.26 36.29
N GLN A 233 104.15 -35.76 35.16
CA GLN A 233 104.84 -36.58 34.14
C GLN A 233 106.33 -36.25 33.95
N LEU A 234 106.91 -35.38 34.79
CA LEU A 234 108.33 -35.07 34.78
C LEU A 234 108.92 -35.17 36.19
N GLU A 235 109.09 -36.40 36.68
CA GLU A 235 110.38 -36.83 37.21
C GLU A 235 110.54 -38.36 37.11
N PRO A 236 111.67 -38.87 36.57
CA PRO A 236 111.85 -40.26 36.15
C PRO A 236 112.44 -41.13 37.27
N PRO A 237 112.48 -42.45 37.07
CA PRO A 237 113.78 -43.05 36.80
C PRO A 237 113.71 -44.01 35.59
N LEU A 238 114.60 -43.87 34.62
CA LEU A 238 115.78 -44.75 34.48
C LEU A 238 115.43 -46.22 34.77
N VAL A 239 115.39 -47.06 33.73
CA VAL A 239 116.16 -48.33 33.67
C VAL A 239 115.93 -49.06 32.33
N SER A 240 117.07 -49.55 31.82
CA SER A 240 117.28 -50.59 30.82
C SER A 240 116.81 -50.36 29.37
N ILE A 241 117.64 -49.60 28.66
CA ILE A 241 118.22 -50.07 27.39
C ILE A 241 118.87 -51.43 27.64
N ALA A 242 118.29 -52.50 27.11
CA ALA A 242 118.98 -53.68 26.63
C ALA A 242 117.93 -54.75 26.33
N THR A 243 117.42 -54.78 25.10
CA THR A 243 117.18 -56.05 24.39
C THR A 243 116.60 -55.78 23.01
N LEU A 244 117.21 -56.47 22.04
CA LEU A 244 116.59 -57.01 20.84
C LEU A 244 116.32 -56.00 19.70
N LYS A 245 117.23 -55.90 18.71
CA LYS A 245 117.46 -56.86 17.60
C LYS A 245 116.40 -56.73 16.51
N ARG A 246 116.55 -55.70 15.65
CA ARG A 246 116.38 -55.74 14.18
C ARG A 246 116.70 -54.36 13.54
N PRO A 247 117.57 -54.26 12.53
CA PRO A 247 118.04 -52.98 11.97
C PRO A 247 117.13 -52.26 10.97
N ASP A 248 115.90 -52.72 10.70
CA ASP A 248 115.16 -52.22 9.52
C ASP A 248 113.88 -51.42 9.86
N GLN A 249 113.64 -51.10 11.14
CA GLN A 249 112.51 -50.28 11.60
C GLN A 249 112.91 -48.92 12.17
N ALA A 250 114.11 -48.43 11.82
CA ALA A 250 114.64 -47.14 12.26
C ALA A 250 114.22 -45.94 11.37
N SER A 251 113.55 -46.18 10.23
CA SER A 251 113.11 -45.13 9.31
C SER A 251 111.74 -44.53 9.67
N ASP A 252 110.77 -45.37 10.06
CA ASP A 252 109.40 -44.90 10.36
C ASP A 252 109.27 -44.15 11.69
N LYS A 253 110.12 -44.45 12.68
CA LYS A 253 110.12 -43.71 13.96
C LYS A 253 110.77 -42.33 13.87
N LEU A 254 111.64 -42.08 12.88
CA LEU A 254 112.21 -40.75 12.64
C LEU A 254 111.20 -39.81 11.98
N ARG A 255 110.31 -40.35 11.13
CA ARG A 255 109.21 -39.60 10.50
C ARG A 255 108.12 -39.18 11.49
N GLN A 256 107.79 -40.03 12.47
CA GLN A 256 106.85 -39.68 13.54
C GLN A 256 107.35 -38.58 14.47
N VAL A 257 108.67 -38.46 14.68
CA VAL A 257 109.26 -37.40 15.52
C VAL A 257 109.23 -36.04 14.81
N GLU A 258 109.33 -35.98 13.48
CA GLU A 258 109.21 -34.73 12.72
C GLU A 258 107.76 -34.24 12.60
N GLU A 259 106.77 -35.13 12.41
CA GLU A 259 105.36 -34.74 12.41
C GLU A 259 104.90 -34.18 13.77
N LEU A 260 105.39 -34.75 14.88
CA LEU A 260 105.07 -34.24 16.22
C LEU A 260 105.69 -32.85 16.50
N LYS A 261 106.86 -32.54 15.91
CA LYS A 261 107.43 -31.18 15.98
C LYS A 261 106.62 -30.16 15.17
N ALA A 262 106.15 -30.55 13.98
CA ALA A 262 105.32 -29.68 13.14
C ALA A 262 103.95 -29.38 13.79
N ILE A 263 103.33 -30.37 14.44
CA ILE A 263 102.08 -30.19 15.19
C ILE A 263 102.30 -29.27 16.39
N ARG A 264 103.40 -29.42 17.13
CA ARG A 264 103.74 -28.56 18.28
C ARG A 264 103.89 -27.09 17.89
N GLU A 265 104.52 -26.80 16.76
CA GLU A 265 104.70 -25.40 16.32
C GLU A 265 103.38 -24.76 15.87
N LYS A 266 102.49 -25.54 15.24
CA LYS A 266 101.16 -25.08 14.81
C LYS A 266 100.23 -24.79 16.00
N VAL A 267 100.29 -25.62 17.04
CA VAL A 267 99.53 -25.41 18.29
C VAL A 267 100.03 -24.17 19.04
N SER A 268 101.36 -23.97 19.13
CA SER A 268 101.95 -22.79 19.77
C SER A 268 101.53 -21.48 19.08
N LYS A 269 101.56 -21.42 17.75
CA LYS A 269 101.12 -20.23 17.00
C LYS A 269 99.61 -19.95 17.10
N SER A 270 98.79 -21.00 17.25
CA SER A 270 97.34 -20.86 17.39
C SER A 270 96.94 -20.35 18.78
N LEU A 271 97.72 -20.69 19.82
CA LEU A 271 97.51 -20.21 21.19
C LEU A 271 97.98 -18.76 21.40
N ALA A 272 98.92 -18.25 20.60
CA ALA A 272 99.37 -16.86 20.72
C ALA A 272 98.45 -15.83 20.03
N ASN A 273 97.49 -16.29 19.22
CA ASN A 273 96.54 -15.44 18.49
C ASN A 273 95.11 -15.47 19.07
N LEU A 274 94.90 -16.24 20.15
CA LEU A 274 93.67 -16.30 20.96
C LEU A 274 93.85 -15.43 22.21
#